data_AF-A0A377IV71-F1
#
_entry.id   AF-A0A377IV71-F1
#
_cell.length_a   1.000
_cell.length_b   1.000
_cell.length_c   1.000
_cell.angle_alpha   90.00
_cell.angle_beta   90.00
_cell.angle_gamma   90.00
#
_symmetry.space_group_name_H-M   'P 1'
#
loop_
_entity.id
_entity.type
_entity.pdbx_description
1 polymer ?
#
loop_
_entity_poly.entity_id
_entity_poly.type
_entity_poly.pdbx_seq_one_letter_code
_entity_poly.pdbx_strand_id
1 'polypeptide(L)'
;MAKIESNDLNLRDILKDELYYQIPIYQRPYQWTEENCEKLLDDLFFNYEDDRESDYFCGSLVLILISEDSKKAKTYDIVDGQQRLSTFILLAKVLSALYSERLTEESKDYLQESLITKYGKKDRLNFSAVGFNSKKDFQYALTSFNDAPISNNKNNYLKNAICLKNYLRKKEIEDINDFIEWLYLKVVFITIICPDADKALRIFNVLNARGLALNATGIFKGELLKHAKEHEREEFVSRWNDLSQKCSDNDLTIETLFSWYLTYLESKTSKEKMEKRLVTWFNKLNKTPLEYLKGVEDFYNAYGEVLGMQDRHAYLLSYKDDDYLRVILCASLLHRYSDQDIEALKELLVKFYYQDWVAGQTKSPRSQTCCNIIIALKEKKSVRYIASIVKKYLDDKNITQRFKENLQDSNLYTKFYFINGKTPKKNSWVKPVLILVNYFMSDNANP
;
A
#
# COMPACT_ATOMS: atom_id res chain seq x y z
N MET A 1 -15.54 -9.74 32.49
CA MET A 1 -15.14 -9.74 31.07
C MET A 1 -15.43 -8.36 30.51
N ALA A 2 -14.44 -7.64 29.98
CA ALA A 2 -14.69 -6.34 29.34
C ALA A 2 -15.48 -6.54 28.04
N LYS A 3 -16.64 -5.88 27.95
CA LYS A 3 -17.64 -6.01 26.89
C LYS A 3 -17.30 -5.08 25.71
N ILE A 4 -17.70 -5.46 24.50
CA ILE A 4 -17.65 -4.59 23.32
C ILE A 4 -18.94 -3.76 23.32
N GLU A 5 -18.83 -2.44 23.20
CA GLU A 5 -19.97 -1.54 23.07
C GLU A 5 -20.07 -1.06 21.62
N SER A 6 -21.28 -1.07 21.06
CA SER A 6 -21.55 -0.63 19.69
C SER A 6 -22.77 0.28 19.71
N ASN A 7 -22.62 1.52 19.27
CA ASN A 7 -23.69 2.51 19.19
C ASN A 7 -23.67 3.19 17.82
N ASP A 8 -24.84 3.50 17.29
CA ASP A 8 -25.04 4.42 16.18
C ASP A 8 -24.93 5.87 16.70
N LEU A 9 -23.95 6.60 16.21
CA LEU A 9 -23.73 8.00 16.57
C LEU A 9 -23.74 8.85 15.31
N ASN A 10 -24.49 9.95 15.34
CA ASN A 10 -24.43 10.97 14.30
C ASN A 10 -23.11 11.75 14.40
N LEU A 11 -22.79 12.51 13.34
CA LEU A 11 -21.56 13.29 13.26
C LEU A 11 -21.47 14.34 14.38
N ARG A 12 -22.60 14.89 14.83
CA ARG A 12 -22.64 15.78 15.99
C ARG A 12 -22.11 15.10 17.24
N ASP A 13 -22.64 13.94 17.61
CA ASP A 13 -22.25 13.27 18.85
C ASP A 13 -20.78 12.78 18.79
N ILE A 14 -20.27 12.54 17.56
CA ILE A 14 -18.85 12.22 17.32
C ILE A 14 -17.94 13.45 17.46
N LEU A 15 -18.33 14.61 16.91
CA LEU A 15 -17.45 15.79 16.80
C LEU A 15 -17.74 16.92 17.80
N LYS A 16 -18.87 16.89 18.50
CA LYS A 16 -19.33 17.95 19.43
C LYS A 16 -19.03 17.59 20.88
N ASP A 17 -19.34 16.36 21.30
CA ASP A 17 -19.26 15.92 22.70
C ASP A 17 -17.82 15.90 23.27
N GLU A 18 -17.66 15.57 24.54
CA GLU A 18 -16.38 15.47 25.26
C GLU A 18 -15.47 14.31 24.77
N LEU A 19 -15.62 13.89 23.51
CA LEU A 19 -14.87 12.83 22.85
C LEU A 19 -13.71 13.42 22.04
N TYR A 20 -12.50 12.93 22.30
CA TYR A 20 -11.28 13.32 21.61
C TYR A 20 -10.70 12.12 20.90
N TYR A 21 -10.03 12.36 19.79
CA TYR A 21 -9.45 11.29 18.99
C TYR A 21 -7.96 11.46 18.83
N GLN A 22 -7.27 10.33 18.80
CA GLN A 22 -5.86 10.24 18.50
C GLN A 22 -5.66 9.25 17.35
N ILE A 23 -4.85 9.65 16.36
CA ILE A 23 -4.31 8.71 15.37
C ILE A 23 -3.04 8.07 15.97
N PRO A 24 -3.07 6.77 16.30
CA PRO A 24 -1.95 6.09 16.92
C PRO A 24 -0.87 5.73 15.90
N ILE A 25 0.36 5.48 16.40
CA ILE A 25 1.56 5.24 15.57
C ILE A 25 1.45 4.05 14.61
N TYR A 26 0.57 3.09 14.92
CA TYR A 26 0.37 1.87 14.14
C TYR A 26 -0.58 2.08 12.95
N GLN A 27 -1.29 3.20 12.89
CA GLN A 27 -2.12 3.52 11.73
C GLN A 27 -1.27 3.87 10.52
N ARG A 28 -1.80 3.55 9.33
CA ARG A 28 -1.23 4.04 8.08
C ARG A 28 -1.42 5.57 7.97
N PRO A 29 -0.54 6.30 7.27
CA PRO A 29 -0.76 7.71 6.95
C PRO A 29 -2.10 7.95 6.24
N TYR A 30 -2.48 9.21 6.07
CA TYR A 30 -3.66 9.55 5.27
C TYR A 30 -3.42 9.22 3.79
N GLN A 31 -4.33 8.43 3.21
CA GLN A 31 -4.21 7.84 1.87
C GLN A 31 -5.39 8.15 0.96
N TRP A 32 -6.47 8.74 1.48
CA TRP A 32 -7.58 9.18 0.63
C TRP A 32 -7.08 10.18 -0.41
N THR A 33 -7.47 9.96 -1.66
CA THR A 33 -7.21 10.85 -2.79
C THR A 33 -8.40 11.78 -3.02
N GLU A 34 -8.25 12.71 -3.97
CA GLU A 34 -9.32 13.60 -4.42
C GLU A 34 -10.57 12.81 -4.84
N GLU A 35 -10.40 11.69 -5.56
CA GLU A 35 -11.51 10.82 -5.99
C GLU A 35 -12.32 10.26 -4.79
N ASN A 36 -11.65 9.94 -3.67
CA ASN A 36 -12.37 9.50 -2.47
C ASN A 36 -13.21 10.62 -1.86
N CYS A 37 -12.69 11.85 -1.87
CA CYS A 37 -13.41 13.02 -1.36
C CYS A 37 -14.58 13.42 -2.27
N GLU A 38 -14.40 13.36 -3.58
CA GLU A 38 -15.48 13.61 -4.56
C GLU A 38 -16.62 12.61 -4.36
N LYS A 39 -16.31 11.31 -4.28
CA LYS A 39 -17.34 10.28 -4.00
C LYS A 39 -18.07 10.50 -2.67
N LEU A 40 -17.34 10.87 -1.61
CA LEU A 40 -17.98 11.18 -0.33
C LEU A 40 -18.94 12.37 -0.48
N LEU A 41 -18.53 13.44 -1.17
CA LEU A 41 -19.40 14.60 -1.37
C LEU A 41 -20.59 14.28 -2.27
N ASP A 42 -20.40 13.52 -3.35
CA ASP A 42 -21.47 13.05 -4.23
C ASP A 42 -22.52 12.26 -3.43
N ASP A 43 -22.09 11.33 -2.59
CA ASP A 43 -22.99 10.56 -1.71
C ASP A 43 -23.72 11.48 -0.71
N LEU A 44 -23.01 12.40 -0.05
CA LEU A 44 -23.60 13.33 0.91
C LEU A 44 -24.66 14.21 0.27
N PHE A 45 -24.37 14.79 -0.90
CA PHE A 45 -25.32 15.65 -1.60
C PHE A 45 -26.49 14.87 -2.19
N PHE A 46 -26.25 13.67 -2.73
CA PHE A 46 -27.35 12.79 -3.17
C PHE A 46 -28.30 12.48 -2.01
N ASN A 47 -27.79 12.11 -0.84
CA ASN A 47 -28.66 11.82 0.32
C ASN A 47 -29.34 13.09 0.85
N TYR A 48 -28.67 14.24 0.81
CA TYR A 48 -29.27 15.51 1.21
C TYR A 48 -30.41 15.95 0.29
N GLU A 49 -30.23 15.81 -1.02
CA GLU A 49 -31.15 16.31 -2.06
C GLU A 49 -32.29 15.33 -2.36
N ASP A 50 -31.99 14.02 -2.39
CA ASP A 50 -32.91 12.99 -2.88
C ASP A 50 -33.44 12.03 -1.78
N ASP A 51 -32.76 11.89 -0.63
CA ASP A 51 -33.13 10.94 0.45
C ASP A 51 -32.97 11.53 1.87
N ARG A 52 -33.43 12.78 2.03
CA ARG A 52 -33.13 13.63 3.19
C ARG A 52 -33.56 13.06 4.55
N GLU A 53 -34.62 12.26 4.56
CA GLU A 53 -35.20 11.70 5.78
C GLU A 53 -34.40 10.52 6.33
N SER A 54 -33.68 9.81 5.46
CA SER A 54 -32.89 8.63 5.81
C SER A 54 -31.54 9.00 6.41
N ASP A 55 -31.04 8.15 7.31
CA ASP A 55 -29.69 8.31 7.85
C ASP A 55 -28.65 7.86 6.81
N TYR A 56 -27.67 8.73 6.53
CA TYR A 56 -26.54 8.37 5.67
C TYR A 56 -25.49 7.60 6.49
N PHE A 57 -25.37 6.31 6.21
CA PHE A 57 -24.39 5.47 6.88
C PHE A 57 -22.98 5.67 6.32
N CYS A 58 -22.12 6.35 7.09
CA CYS A 58 -20.74 6.64 6.70
C CYS A 58 -19.73 5.55 7.16
N GLY A 59 -20.22 4.37 7.54
CA GLY A 59 -19.39 3.23 7.94
C GLY A 59 -19.12 3.15 9.46
N SER A 60 -18.15 2.32 9.85
CA SER A 60 -17.78 2.10 11.26
C SER A 60 -16.61 2.96 11.73
N LEU A 61 -16.59 3.30 13.02
CA LEU A 61 -15.43 3.83 13.75
C LEU A 61 -15.05 2.83 14.84
N VAL A 62 -13.85 2.26 14.77
CA VAL A 62 -13.34 1.34 15.80
C VAL A 62 -12.39 2.12 16.70
N LEU A 63 -12.70 2.16 17.99
CA LEU A 63 -12.06 3.03 18.97
C LEU A 63 -11.54 2.24 20.17
N ILE A 64 -10.45 2.71 20.78
CA ILE A 64 -9.96 2.23 22.08
C ILE A 64 -9.90 3.41 23.03
N LEU A 65 -10.53 3.32 24.19
CA LEU A 65 -10.42 4.36 25.22
C LEU A 65 -9.00 4.35 25.80
N ILE A 66 -8.28 5.47 25.67
CA ILE A 66 -6.89 5.60 26.16
C ILE A 66 -6.77 6.47 27.40
N SER A 67 -7.67 7.44 27.58
CA SER A 67 -7.72 8.26 28.79
C SER A 67 -9.10 8.85 29.00
N GLU A 68 -9.42 9.10 30.26
CA GLU A 68 -10.57 9.88 30.69
C GLU A 68 -10.06 10.91 31.69
N ASP A 69 -10.29 12.19 31.42
CA ASP A 69 -9.84 13.26 32.31
C ASP A 69 -10.81 13.49 33.48
N SER A 70 -10.44 14.37 34.41
CA SER A 70 -11.24 14.67 35.60
C SER A 70 -12.59 15.32 35.29
N LYS A 71 -12.80 15.80 34.06
CA LYS A 71 -14.07 16.35 33.57
C LYS A 71 -14.89 15.32 32.79
N LYS A 72 -14.49 14.04 32.78
CA LYS A 72 -15.07 12.93 32.00
C LYS A 72 -14.87 13.05 30.49
N ALA A 73 -13.93 13.90 30.06
CA ALA A 73 -13.56 13.99 28.67
C ALA A 73 -12.70 12.78 28.27
N LYS A 74 -13.17 12.02 27.28
CA LYS A 74 -12.60 10.74 26.87
C LYS A 74 -11.76 10.90 25.63
N THR A 75 -10.53 10.39 25.65
CA THR A 75 -9.66 10.33 24.46
C THR A 75 -9.61 8.90 23.95
N TYR A 76 -9.80 8.73 22.65
CA TYR A 76 -9.82 7.44 21.97
C TYR A 76 -8.73 7.33 20.92
N ASP A 77 -8.04 6.19 20.88
CA ASP A 77 -7.24 5.81 19.72
C ASP A 77 -8.16 5.32 18.59
N ILE A 78 -7.95 5.84 17.39
CA ILE A 78 -8.68 5.40 16.19
C ILE A 78 -7.98 4.17 15.59
N VAL A 79 -8.67 3.03 15.64
CA VAL A 79 -8.23 1.76 15.03
C VAL A 79 -8.78 1.62 13.60
N ASP A 80 -9.97 2.14 13.34
CA ASP A 80 -10.56 2.20 12.00
C ASP A 80 -11.37 3.47 11.77
N GLY A 81 -11.45 3.90 10.51
CA GLY A 81 -12.20 5.07 10.09
C GLY A 81 -11.45 6.40 10.22
N GLN A 82 -10.14 6.35 10.51
CA GLN A 82 -9.29 7.55 10.58
C GLN A 82 -9.34 8.44 9.32
N GLN A 83 -9.45 7.84 8.13
CA GLN A 83 -9.49 8.58 6.87
C GLN A 83 -10.79 9.38 6.73
N ARG A 84 -11.92 8.74 7.06
CA ARG A 84 -13.25 9.35 7.06
C ARG A 84 -13.32 10.48 8.07
N LEU A 85 -12.98 10.20 9.33
CA LEU A 85 -13.06 11.19 10.40
C LEU A 85 -12.17 12.42 10.12
N SER A 86 -10.94 12.20 9.65
CA SER A 86 -10.04 13.32 9.28
C SER A 86 -10.64 14.16 8.15
N THR A 87 -11.30 13.52 7.18
CA THR A 87 -11.93 14.22 6.05
C THR A 87 -13.15 15.03 6.49
N PHE A 88 -13.97 14.53 7.41
CA PHE A 88 -15.08 15.33 7.97
C PHE A 88 -14.57 16.55 8.73
N ILE A 89 -13.45 16.44 9.45
CA ILE A 89 -12.83 17.58 10.13
C ILE A 89 -12.28 18.60 9.10
N LEU A 90 -11.67 18.13 8.00
CA LEU A 90 -11.29 19.02 6.88
C LEU A 90 -12.51 19.68 6.25
N LEU A 91 -13.59 18.93 6.02
CA LEU A 91 -14.85 19.44 5.47
C LEU A 91 -15.43 20.53 6.38
N ALA A 92 -15.46 20.31 7.69
CA ALA A 92 -15.92 21.30 8.66
C ALA A 92 -15.10 22.60 8.57
N LYS A 93 -13.76 22.48 8.44
CA LYS A 93 -12.89 23.64 8.25
C LYS A 93 -13.16 24.38 6.94
N VAL A 94 -13.35 23.64 5.84
CA VAL A 94 -13.63 24.22 4.52
C VAL A 94 -14.97 24.93 4.50
N LEU A 95 -16.04 24.32 5.05
CA LEU A 95 -17.36 24.92 5.19
C LEU A 95 -17.28 26.21 6.02
N SER A 96 -16.60 26.17 7.16
CA SER A 96 -16.40 27.33 8.03
C SER A 96 -15.70 28.49 7.30
N ALA A 97 -14.72 28.20 6.46
CA ALA A 97 -13.98 29.23 5.73
C ALA A 97 -14.73 29.76 4.49
N LEU A 98 -15.45 28.91 3.76
CA LEU A 98 -16.16 29.31 2.54
C LEU A 98 -17.44 30.10 2.83
N TYR A 99 -18.12 29.78 3.93
CA TYR A 99 -19.45 30.30 4.22
C TYR A 99 -19.51 31.18 5.47
N SER A 100 -18.38 31.62 6.02
CA SER A 100 -18.26 32.36 7.30
C SER A 100 -19.30 33.48 7.51
N GLU A 101 -19.65 34.22 6.45
CA GLU A 101 -20.62 35.33 6.49
C GLU A 101 -22.09 34.90 6.41
N ARG A 102 -22.37 33.66 5.97
CA ARG A 102 -23.71 33.08 5.78
C ARG A 102 -24.12 32.11 6.89
N LEU A 103 -23.23 31.81 7.83
CA LEU A 103 -23.49 30.82 8.88
C LEU A 103 -24.30 31.39 10.05
N THR A 104 -25.30 30.65 10.50
CA THR A 104 -25.96 30.84 11.81
C THR A 104 -24.98 30.51 12.94
N GLU A 105 -25.28 30.99 14.14
CA GLU A 105 -24.45 30.67 15.32
C GLU A 105 -24.41 29.17 15.61
N GLU A 106 -25.52 28.46 15.41
CA GLU A 106 -25.55 27.00 15.57
C GLU A 106 -24.65 26.28 14.56
N SER A 107 -24.67 26.68 13.28
CA SER A 107 -23.79 26.10 12.26
C SER A 107 -22.32 26.42 12.53
N LYS A 108 -22.01 27.65 12.98
CA LYS A 108 -20.65 28.00 13.42
C LYS A 108 -20.20 27.12 14.57
N ASP A 109 -21.07 26.87 15.53
CA ASP A 109 -20.78 26.01 16.68
C ASP A 109 -20.45 24.58 16.26
N TYR A 110 -21.25 23.95 15.40
CA TYR A 110 -20.96 22.60 14.88
C TYR A 110 -19.57 22.52 14.22
N LEU A 111 -19.26 23.49 13.35
CA LEU A 111 -18.02 23.50 12.60
C LEU A 111 -16.80 23.83 13.48
N GLN A 112 -16.94 24.74 14.46
CA GLN A 112 -15.85 25.09 15.38
C GLN A 112 -15.53 23.95 16.35
N GLU A 113 -16.55 23.33 16.95
CA GLU A 113 -16.39 22.23 17.91
C GLU A 113 -15.76 20.98 17.27
N SER A 114 -15.89 20.84 15.96
CA SER A 114 -15.24 19.79 15.16
C SER A 114 -13.71 19.96 15.07
N LEU A 115 -13.20 21.16 15.33
CA LEU A 115 -11.78 21.50 15.26
C LEU A 115 -11.16 21.57 16.66
N ILE A 116 -11.74 22.41 17.51
CA ILE A 116 -11.25 22.74 18.86
C ILE A 116 -12.47 22.89 19.78
N THR A 117 -12.34 22.48 21.05
CA THR A 117 -13.48 22.56 21.97
C THR A 117 -13.75 23.98 22.46
N LYS A 118 -15.02 24.29 22.76
CA LYS A 118 -15.45 25.58 23.32
C LYS A 118 -14.78 25.93 24.65
N TYR A 119 -14.39 24.91 25.43
CA TYR A 119 -13.92 25.08 26.81
C TYR A 119 -12.41 24.79 27.01
N GLY A 120 -11.65 24.59 25.92
CA GLY A 120 -10.20 24.36 26.00
C GLY A 120 -9.49 24.45 24.66
N LYS A 121 -8.20 24.81 24.67
CA LYS A 121 -7.33 24.78 23.47
C LYS A 121 -6.85 23.35 23.15
N LYS A 122 -7.75 22.37 23.13
CA LYS A 122 -7.42 20.97 22.79
C LYS A 122 -8.01 20.63 21.43
N ASP A 123 -7.16 20.20 20.51
CA ASP A 123 -7.57 19.75 19.18
C ASP A 123 -8.48 18.52 19.28
N ARG A 124 -9.55 18.47 18.48
CA ARG A 124 -10.49 17.34 18.43
C ARG A 124 -9.81 16.05 17.96
N LEU A 125 -8.94 16.19 16.96
CA LEU A 125 -8.10 15.13 16.41
C LEU A 125 -6.63 15.46 16.65
N ASN A 126 -5.95 14.61 17.38
CA ASN A 126 -4.53 14.69 17.59
C ASN A 126 -3.82 13.47 16.99
N PHE A 127 -2.50 13.54 16.95
CA PHE A 127 -1.65 12.46 16.50
C PHE A 127 -0.73 12.08 17.66
N SER A 128 -0.50 10.79 17.83
CA SER A 128 0.54 10.30 18.75
C SER A 128 1.90 10.97 18.44
N ALA A 129 2.78 11.09 19.45
CA ALA A 129 3.97 11.93 19.41
C ALA A 129 4.91 11.70 18.21
N VAL A 130 4.93 10.48 17.65
CA VAL A 130 5.75 10.09 16.48
C VAL A 130 5.10 10.48 15.14
N GLY A 131 3.80 10.80 15.12
CA GLY A 131 3.06 11.27 13.94
C GLY A 131 3.34 12.72 13.54
N PHE A 132 4.51 13.28 13.92
CA PHE A 132 4.80 14.71 13.81
C PHE A 132 4.66 15.25 12.39
N ASN A 133 5.08 14.50 11.37
CA ASN A 133 4.91 14.89 9.97
C ASN A 133 3.43 14.87 9.57
N SER A 134 2.69 13.79 9.87
CA SER A 134 1.25 13.71 9.60
C SER A 134 0.45 14.81 10.31
N LYS A 135 0.83 15.15 11.55
CA LYS A 135 0.23 16.24 12.32
C LYS A 135 0.49 17.59 11.66
N LYS A 136 1.74 17.86 11.27
CA LYS A 136 2.11 19.08 10.53
C LYS A 136 1.36 19.16 9.21
N ASP A 137 1.28 18.08 8.46
CA ASP A 137 0.59 18.02 7.19
C ASP A 137 -0.91 18.30 7.35
N PHE A 138 -1.54 17.72 8.37
CA PHE A 138 -2.94 17.97 8.69
C PHE A 138 -3.17 19.43 9.13
N GLN A 139 -2.35 19.96 10.04
CA GLN A 139 -2.43 21.35 10.50
C GLN A 139 -2.15 22.35 9.37
N TYR A 140 -1.23 22.02 8.47
CA TYR A 140 -0.96 22.81 7.27
C TYR A 140 -2.16 22.83 6.34
N ALA A 141 -2.81 21.68 6.13
CA ALA A 141 -4.05 21.60 5.35
C ALA A 141 -5.17 22.46 5.96
N LEU A 142 -5.34 22.45 7.29
CA LEU A 142 -6.36 23.26 7.97
C LEU A 142 -6.14 24.77 7.86
N THR A 143 -4.89 25.22 7.72
CA THR A 143 -4.54 26.65 7.73
C THR A 143 -4.27 27.23 6.34
N SER A 144 -3.77 26.43 5.39
CA SER A 144 -3.18 26.93 4.15
C SER A 144 -3.94 26.55 2.87
N PHE A 145 -5.05 25.82 2.96
CA PHE A 145 -5.81 25.37 1.78
C PHE A 145 -6.42 26.49 0.92
N ASN A 146 -6.49 27.73 1.44
CA ASN A 146 -6.94 28.89 0.66
C ASN A 146 -5.86 29.43 -0.28
N ASP A 147 -4.61 29.46 0.18
CA ASP A 147 -3.51 30.21 -0.45
C ASP A 147 -2.42 29.31 -1.04
N ALA A 148 -2.45 28.00 -0.77
CA ALA A 148 -1.42 27.08 -1.20
C ALA A 148 -1.40 26.86 -2.73
N PRO A 149 -0.21 26.85 -3.37
CA PRO A 149 -0.09 26.55 -4.79
C PRO A 149 -0.46 25.08 -5.09
N ILE A 150 -1.20 24.87 -6.17
CA ILE A 150 -1.75 23.57 -6.58
C ILE A 150 -0.64 22.57 -7.02
N SER A 151 0.58 23.05 -7.30
CA SER A 151 1.65 22.23 -7.89
C SER A 151 2.47 21.42 -6.88
N ASN A 152 2.62 20.11 -7.15
CA ASN A 152 3.57 19.15 -6.57
C ASN A 152 3.62 18.98 -5.04
N ASN A 153 2.58 19.37 -4.30
CA ASN A 153 2.54 19.05 -2.88
C ASN A 153 2.28 17.54 -2.67
N LYS A 154 3.11 16.85 -1.87
CA LYS A 154 2.92 15.43 -1.51
C LYS A 154 1.88 15.22 -0.38
N ASN A 155 1.40 16.29 0.24
CA ASN A 155 0.44 16.25 1.34
C ASN A 155 -1.01 16.00 0.85
N ASN A 156 -1.49 14.78 1.01
CA ASN A 156 -2.85 14.39 0.64
C ASN A 156 -3.95 15.11 1.43
N TYR A 157 -3.70 15.51 2.70
CA TYR A 157 -4.70 16.31 3.44
C TYR A 157 -4.95 17.65 2.75
N LEU A 158 -3.88 18.32 2.29
CA LEU A 158 -4.00 19.61 1.62
C LEU A 158 -4.70 19.47 0.27
N LYS A 159 -4.30 18.47 -0.54
CA LYS A 159 -4.97 18.18 -1.82
C LYS A 159 -6.46 17.99 -1.63
N ASN A 160 -6.84 17.21 -0.63
CA ASN A 160 -8.23 16.91 -0.35
C ASN A 160 -8.97 18.13 0.21
N ALA A 161 -8.35 18.95 1.07
CA ALA A 161 -8.95 20.22 1.50
C ALA A 161 -9.21 21.18 0.32
N ILE A 162 -8.29 21.26 -0.65
CA ILE A 162 -8.45 22.03 -1.89
C ILE A 162 -9.57 21.41 -2.75
N CYS A 163 -9.60 20.08 -2.87
CA CYS A 163 -10.64 19.34 -3.59
C CYS A 163 -12.03 19.64 -3.01
N LEU A 164 -12.22 19.48 -1.70
CA LEU A 164 -13.46 19.80 -0.99
C LEU A 164 -13.87 21.25 -1.25
N LYS A 165 -12.93 22.20 -1.14
CA LYS A 165 -13.17 23.63 -1.41
C LYS A 165 -13.66 23.86 -2.85
N ASN A 166 -12.99 23.27 -3.83
CA ASN A 166 -13.30 23.45 -5.24
C ASN A 166 -14.64 22.81 -5.62
N TYR A 167 -14.94 21.65 -5.04
CA TYR A 167 -16.24 20.99 -5.21
C TYR A 167 -17.36 21.88 -4.65
N LEU A 168 -17.24 22.33 -3.39
CA LEU A 168 -18.26 23.16 -2.73
C LEU A 168 -18.46 24.52 -3.38
N ARG A 169 -17.44 25.09 -4.06
CA ARG A 169 -17.59 26.32 -4.85
C ARG A 169 -18.37 26.12 -6.14
N LYS A 170 -18.32 24.92 -6.71
CA LYS A 170 -19.05 24.56 -7.93
C LYS A 170 -20.47 24.08 -7.63
N LYS A 171 -20.69 23.50 -6.45
CA LYS A 171 -22.00 23.06 -5.99
C LYS A 171 -22.85 24.28 -5.61
N GLU A 172 -24.04 24.38 -6.19
CA GLU A 172 -25.00 25.42 -5.84
C GLU A 172 -25.78 24.98 -4.60
N ILE A 173 -25.43 25.53 -3.43
CA ILE A 173 -26.09 25.22 -2.16
C ILE A 173 -27.00 26.39 -1.78
N GLU A 174 -28.31 26.18 -1.89
CA GLU A 174 -29.34 27.17 -1.61
C GLU A 174 -29.28 27.62 -0.14
N ASP A 175 -29.47 26.68 0.79
CA ASP A 175 -29.29 26.90 2.23
C ASP A 175 -28.16 26.05 2.79
N ILE A 176 -27.05 26.72 3.12
CA ILE A 176 -25.87 26.08 3.69
C ILE A 176 -26.06 25.67 5.15
N ASN A 177 -26.89 26.39 5.91
CA ASN A 177 -27.11 26.08 7.32
C ASN A 177 -27.97 24.85 7.46
N ASP A 178 -28.98 24.73 6.61
CA ASP A 178 -29.84 23.56 6.49
C ASP A 178 -29.03 22.30 6.08
N PHE A 179 -28.07 22.45 5.16
CA PHE A 179 -27.12 21.37 4.83
C PHE A 179 -26.21 21.00 6.01
N ILE A 180 -25.70 21.98 6.76
CA ILE A 180 -24.84 21.71 7.92
C ILE A 180 -25.63 21.01 9.02
N GLU A 181 -26.85 21.45 9.31
CA GLU A 181 -27.71 20.79 10.28
C GLU A 181 -27.96 19.33 9.88
N TRP A 182 -28.34 19.09 8.61
CA TRP A 182 -28.50 17.74 8.08
C TRP A 182 -27.20 16.92 8.19
N LEU A 183 -26.05 17.47 7.80
CA LEU A 183 -24.75 16.81 7.85
C LEU A 183 -24.41 16.33 9.27
N TYR A 184 -24.72 17.13 10.28
CA TYR A 184 -24.39 16.80 11.67
C TYR A 184 -25.41 15.87 12.33
N LEU A 185 -26.67 15.87 11.89
CA LEU A 185 -27.74 15.08 12.48
C LEU A 185 -28.01 13.74 11.76
N LYS A 186 -27.81 13.68 10.44
CA LYS A 186 -28.20 12.54 9.58
C LYS A 186 -27.03 11.70 9.09
N VAL A 187 -25.79 12.18 9.17
CA VAL A 187 -24.61 11.34 8.89
C VAL A 187 -24.26 10.52 10.11
N VAL A 188 -24.40 9.20 10.01
CA VAL A 188 -24.29 8.25 11.13
C VAL A 188 -23.11 7.30 10.94
N PHE A 189 -22.39 7.03 12.03
CA PHE A 189 -21.37 6.00 12.13
C PHE A 189 -21.75 4.95 13.15
N ILE A 190 -21.39 3.70 12.86
CA ILE A 190 -21.38 2.65 13.89
C ILE A 190 -20.07 2.76 14.67
N THR A 191 -20.16 3.25 15.91
CA THR A 191 -19.02 3.40 16.80
C THR A 191 -18.85 2.15 17.65
N ILE A 192 -17.70 1.49 17.54
CA ILE A 192 -17.36 0.27 18.26
C ILE A 192 -16.23 0.57 19.24
N ILE A 193 -16.54 0.59 20.53
CA ILE A 193 -15.57 0.83 21.59
C ILE A 193 -15.02 -0.52 22.06
N CYS A 194 -13.72 -0.68 21.88
CA CYS A 194 -12.97 -1.87 22.23
C CYS A 194 -12.26 -1.66 23.56
N PRO A 195 -12.24 -2.67 24.44
CA PRO A 195 -11.60 -2.53 25.75
C PRO A 195 -10.08 -2.67 25.68
N ASP A 196 -9.54 -3.23 24.60
CA ASP A 196 -8.11 -3.45 24.40
C ASP A 196 -7.75 -3.50 22.91
N ALA A 197 -6.47 -3.31 22.61
CA ALA A 197 -5.94 -3.28 21.24
C ALA A 197 -6.09 -4.61 20.50
N ASP A 198 -6.02 -5.74 21.20
CA ASP A 198 -6.14 -7.06 20.57
C ASP A 198 -7.55 -7.31 20.03
N LYS A 199 -8.58 -6.99 20.80
CA LYS A 199 -9.97 -7.06 20.34
C LYS A 199 -10.25 -6.06 19.24
N ALA A 200 -9.74 -4.84 19.36
CA ALA A 200 -9.90 -3.83 18.32
C ALA A 200 -9.31 -4.30 16.99
N LEU A 201 -8.10 -4.88 17.01
CA LEU A 201 -7.45 -5.41 15.82
C LEU A 201 -8.21 -6.61 15.23
N ARG A 202 -8.79 -7.48 16.07
CA ARG A 202 -9.65 -8.58 15.60
C ARG A 202 -10.92 -8.06 14.91
N ILE A 203 -11.61 -7.10 15.52
CA ILE A 203 -12.81 -6.48 14.94
C ILE A 203 -12.47 -5.79 13.63
N PHE A 204 -11.39 -5.01 13.62
CA PHE A 204 -10.86 -4.35 12.43
C PHE A 204 -10.59 -5.33 11.28
N ASN A 205 -9.93 -6.46 11.56
CA ASN A 205 -9.67 -7.50 10.56
C ASN A 205 -10.97 -8.13 10.03
N VAL A 206 -12.00 -8.29 10.87
CA VAL A 206 -13.30 -8.83 10.45
C VAL A 206 -14.07 -7.83 9.59
N LEU A 207 -14.06 -6.54 9.95
CA LEU A 207 -14.74 -5.47 9.20
C LEU A 207 -14.06 -5.24 7.84
N ASN A 208 -12.72 -5.20 7.80
CA ASN A 208 -11.97 -5.01 6.56
C ASN A 208 -11.89 -6.26 5.68
N ALA A 209 -12.23 -7.45 6.17
CA ALA A 209 -12.35 -8.63 5.31
C ALA A 209 -13.49 -8.49 4.27
N ARG A 210 -14.33 -7.44 4.37
CA ARG A 210 -15.45 -7.15 3.46
C ARG A 210 -15.41 -5.76 2.78
N GLY A 211 -14.46 -4.89 3.16
CA GLY A 211 -14.19 -3.58 2.53
C GLY A 211 -12.74 -3.47 2.04
N LEU A 212 -12.26 -2.29 1.63
CA LEU A 212 -10.88 -2.05 1.13
C LEU A 212 -9.84 -2.69 2.06
N ALA A 213 -9.42 -3.90 1.71
CA ALA A 213 -8.70 -4.78 2.60
C ALA A 213 -7.36 -4.17 3.01
N LEU A 214 -6.98 -4.34 4.28
CA LEU A 214 -5.57 -4.25 4.62
C LEU A 214 -4.81 -5.23 3.74
N ASN A 215 -3.77 -4.73 3.08
CA ASN A 215 -2.83 -5.60 2.42
C ASN A 215 -2.10 -6.49 3.44
N ALA A 216 -1.57 -7.64 3.00
CA ALA A 216 -1.01 -8.65 3.92
C ALA A 216 0.09 -8.07 4.83
N THR A 217 0.82 -7.08 4.33
CA THR A 217 1.85 -6.34 5.07
C THR A 217 1.30 -5.46 6.20
N GLY A 218 0.10 -4.88 6.07
CA GLY A 218 -0.52 -4.09 7.12
C GLY A 218 -0.89 -4.94 8.34
N ILE A 219 -1.48 -6.12 8.08
CA ILE A 219 -1.77 -7.12 9.14
C ILE A 219 -0.47 -7.56 9.80
N PHE A 220 0.56 -7.89 9.00
CA PHE A 220 1.84 -8.35 9.51
C PHE A 220 2.60 -7.29 10.32
N LYS A 221 2.55 -6.01 9.91
CA LYS A 221 3.10 -4.89 10.70
C LYS A 221 2.47 -4.83 12.09
N GLY A 222 1.15 -4.94 12.16
CA GLY A 222 0.41 -5.00 13.42
C GLY A 222 0.87 -6.16 14.31
N GLU A 223 1.09 -7.34 13.73
CA GLU A 223 1.59 -8.50 14.45
C GLU A 223 3.02 -8.32 14.98
N LEU A 224 3.92 -7.74 14.18
CA LEU A 224 5.28 -7.42 14.60
C LEU A 224 5.31 -6.41 15.76
N LEU A 225 4.43 -5.41 15.73
CA LEU A 225 4.31 -4.41 16.81
C LEU A 225 3.89 -5.00 18.15
N LYS A 226 3.10 -6.08 18.15
CA LYS A 226 2.75 -6.81 19.38
C LYS A 226 3.96 -7.46 20.03
N HIS A 227 4.93 -7.89 19.22
CA HIS A 227 6.15 -8.53 19.67
C HIS A 227 7.28 -7.54 19.95
N ALA A 228 7.11 -6.26 19.60
CA ALA A 228 8.08 -5.20 19.84
C ALA A 228 8.00 -4.70 21.29
N LYS A 229 9.16 -4.50 21.92
CA LYS A 229 9.24 -3.86 23.24
C LYS A 229 8.81 -2.40 23.12
N GLU A 230 8.26 -1.84 24.20
CA GLU A 230 7.70 -0.46 24.19
C GLU A 230 8.70 0.58 23.65
N HIS A 231 9.95 0.53 24.10
CA HIS A 231 11.01 1.46 23.66
C HIS A 231 11.51 1.22 22.22
N GLU A 232 11.23 0.05 21.61
CA GLU A 232 11.63 -0.30 20.24
C GLU A 232 10.52 0.03 19.22
N ARG A 233 9.27 0.24 19.67
CA ARG A 233 8.11 0.47 18.78
C ARG A 233 8.27 1.73 17.93
N GLU A 234 8.78 2.81 18.51
CA GLU A 234 8.96 4.08 17.80
C GLU A 234 9.99 3.93 16.68
N GLU A 235 11.14 3.34 16.97
CA GLU A 235 12.19 3.06 15.97
C GLU A 235 11.66 2.15 14.87
N PHE A 236 10.95 1.08 15.22
CA PHE A 236 10.38 0.14 14.27
C PHE A 236 9.40 0.83 13.31
N VAL A 237 8.49 1.68 13.83
CA VAL A 237 7.53 2.40 12.99
C VAL A 237 8.24 3.39 12.07
N SER A 238 9.24 4.12 12.58
CA SER A 238 10.02 5.05 11.77
C SER A 238 10.70 4.33 10.60
N ARG A 239 11.46 3.27 10.88
CA ARG A 239 12.19 2.50 9.87
C ARG A 239 11.25 1.83 8.86
N TRP A 240 10.10 1.33 9.31
CA TRP A 240 9.08 0.79 8.42
C TRP A 240 8.56 1.85 7.45
N ASN A 241 8.26 3.05 7.96
CA ASN A 241 7.75 4.13 7.13
C ASN A 241 8.82 4.62 6.13
N ASP A 242 10.08 4.73 6.56
CA ASP A 242 11.20 5.07 5.69
C ASP A 242 11.38 4.03 4.57
N LEU A 243 11.30 2.73 4.92
CA LEU A 243 11.35 1.64 3.93
C LEU A 243 10.16 1.70 2.96
N SER A 244 8.97 2.00 3.46
CA SER A 244 7.76 2.16 2.62
C SER A 244 7.91 3.34 1.64
N GLN A 245 8.51 4.44 2.10
CA GLN A 245 8.78 5.60 1.25
C GLN A 245 9.81 5.25 0.17
N LYS A 246 10.92 4.61 0.54
CA LYS A 246 11.96 4.14 -0.41
C LYS A 246 11.39 3.23 -1.49
N CYS A 247 10.50 2.30 -1.13
CA CYS A 247 9.81 1.45 -2.10
C CYS A 247 8.97 2.30 -3.08
N SER A 248 8.18 3.24 -2.54
CA SER A 248 7.32 4.11 -3.35
C SER A 248 8.12 4.99 -4.31
N ASP A 249 9.29 5.48 -3.90
CA ASP A 249 10.19 6.27 -4.73
C ASP A 249 10.78 5.46 -5.91
N ASN A 250 10.72 4.12 -5.87
CA ASN A 250 11.19 3.20 -6.92
C ASN A 250 10.05 2.42 -7.58
N ASP A 251 8.84 2.98 -7.59
CA ASP A 251 7.62 2.37 -8.16
C ASP A 251 7.33 0.94 -7.65
N LEU A 252 7.75 0.65 -6.41
CA LEU A 252 7.57 -0.64 -5.73
C LEU A 252 6.60 -0.49 -4.55
N THR A 253 5.67 -1.41 -4.39
CA THR A 253 4.87 -1.47 -3.16
C THR A 253 5.65 -2.21 -2.07
N ILE A 254 5.50 -1.77 -0.82
CA ILE A 254 6.09 -2.49 0.33
C ILE A 254 5.57 -3.94 0.41
N GLU A 255 4.35 -4.20 -0.05
CA GLU A 255 3.80 -5.54 -0.14
C GLU A 255 4.60 -6.43 -1.10
N THR A 256 4.93 -5.93 -2.29
CA THR A 256 5.77 -6.66 -3.24
C THR A 256 7.15 -6.96 -2.66
N LEU A 257 7.78 -5.99 -1.96
CA LEU A 257 9.06 -6.21 -1.29
C LEU A 257 9.00 -7.34 -0.25
N PHE A 258 7.99 -7.34 0.63
CA PHE A 258 7.82 -8.40 1.63
C PHE A 258 7.50 -9.75 0.98
N SER A 259 6.78 -9.77 -0.15
CA SER A 259 6.54 -10.98 -0.92
C SER A 259 7.83 -11.57 -1.50
N TRP A 260 8.71 -10.72 -2.05
CA TRP A 260 10.02 -11.11 -2.54
C TRP A 260 10.93 -11.60 -1.43
N TYR A 261 11.00 -10.88 -0.30
CA TYR A 261 11.77 -11.29 0.86
C TYR A 261 11.27 -12.62 1.44
N LEU A 262 9.94 -12.82 1.50
CA LEU A 262 9.36 -14.11 1.89
C LEU A 262 9.73 -15.22 0.91
N THR A 263 9.78 -14.96 -0.39
CA THR A 263 10.22 -15.92 -1.41
C THR A 263 11.71 -16.26 -1.28
N TYR A 264 12.52 -15.28 -0.89
CA TYR A 264 13.93 -15.47 -0.55
C TYR A 264 14.09 -16.34 0.70
N LEU A 265 13.35 -16.07 1.78
CA LEU A 265 13.37 -16.88 3.01
C LEU A 265 12.87 -18.30 2.73
N GLU A 266 11.72 -18.39 2.09
CA GLU A 266 10.98 -19.61 1.80
C GLU A 266 10.82 -19.81 0.31
N SER A 267 11.86 -20.35 -0.32
CA SER A 267 11.90 -20.63 -1.75
C SER A 267 11.06 -21.85 -2.12
N LYS A 268 9.73 -21.74 -1.93
CA LYS A 268 8.74 -22.76 -2.30
C LYS A 268 7.51 -22.10 -2.90
N THR A 269 6.84 -22.79 -3.82
CA THR A 269 5.51 -22.40 -4.29
C THR A 269 4.49 -22.78 -3.23
N SER A 270 3.76 -21.80 -2.68
CA SER A 270 2.73 -22.04 -1.66
C SER A 270 1.38 -21.53 -2.13
N LYS A 271 0.31 -22.28 -1.82
CA LYS A 271 -1.08 -21.83 -1.96
C LYS A 271 -1.58 -21.09 -0.71
N GLU A 272 -0.78 -21.06 0.35
CA GLU A 272 -1.12 -20.40 1.60
C GLU A 272 -1.06 -18.87 1.47
N LYS A 273 -1.98 -18.18 2.13
CA LYS A 273 -2.05 -16.72 2.14
C LYS A 273 -0.75 -16.10 2.67
N MET A 274 -0.34 -14.99 2.06
CA MET A 274 0.92 -14.32 2.37
C MET A 274 1.01 -13.89 3.84
N GLU A 275 -0.06 -13.35 4.44
CA GLU A 275 -0.02 -12.89 5.84
C GLU A 275 0.32 -14.03 6.81
N LYS A 276 -0.24 -15.23 6.58
CA LYS A 276 0.04 -16.40 7.42
C LYS A 276 1.48 -16.87 7.27
N ARG A 277 2.01 -16.84 6.05
CA ARG A 277 3.39 -17.24 5.76
C ARG A 277 4.40 -16.28 6.37
N LEU A 278 4.13 -14.97 6.33
CA LEU A 278 4.95 -13.94 6.97
C LEU A 278 5.04 -14.17 8.48
N VAL A 279 3.90 -14.33 9.16
CA VAL A 279 3.86 -14.63 10.61
C VAL A 279 4.59 -15.94 10.93
N THR A 280 4.34 -16.99 10.15
CA THR A 280 5.01 -18.29 10.34
C THR A 280 6.52 -18.16 10.25
N TRP A 281 7.03 -17.41 9.26
CA TRP A 281 8.47 -17.23 9.08
C TRP A 281 9.10 -16.31 10.11
N PHE A 282 8.40 -15.26 10.54
CA PHE A 282 8.83 -14.46 11.67
C PHE A 282 9.06 -15.34 12.91
N ASN A 283 8.08 -16.17 13.27
CA ASN A 283 8.16 -17.08 14.40
C ASN A 283 9.31 -18.11 14.25
N LYS A 284 9.51 -18.65 13.03
CA LYS A 284 10.61 -19.59 12.75
C LYS A 284 11.99 -18.96 12.85
N LEU A 285 12.14 -17.70 12.41
CA LEU A 285 13.42 -16.99 12.48
C LEU A 285 13.82 -16.66 13.92
N ASN A 286 12.85 -16.58 14.83
CA ASN A 286 13.06 -16.26 16.25
C ASN A 286 13.89 -14.98 16.44
N LYS A 287 13.55 -13.95 15.66
CA LYS A 287 14.20 -12.64 15.64
C LYS A 287 13.29 -11.60 16.30
N THR A 288 13.88 -10.52 16.82
CA THR A 288 13.08 -9.35 17.22
C THR A 288 12.46 -8.67 15.98
N PRO A 289 11.40 -7.87 16.14
CA PRO A 289 10.82 -7.11 15.03
C PRO A 289 11.84 -6.22 14.30
N LEU A 290 12.76 -5.58 15.04
CA LEU A 290 13.82 -4.75 14.45
C LEU A 290 14.83 -5.57 13.66
N GLU A 291 15.22 -6.75 14.15
CA GLU A 291 16.13 -7.67 13.44
C GLU A 291 15.48 -8.26 12.19
N TYR A 292 14.18 -8.57 12.25
CA TYR A 292 13.43 -9.01 11.08
C TYR A 292 13.39 -7.90 10.03
N LEU A 293 13.01 -6.69 10.44
CA LEU A 293 12.94 -5.52 9.56
C LEU A 293 14.30 -5.21 8.94
N LYS A 294 15.39 -5.34 9.72
CA LYS A 294 16.76 -5.19 9.21
C LYS A 294 17.06 -6.14 8.06
N GLY A 295 16.61 -7.39 8.14
CA GLY A 295 16.74 -8.35 7.04
C GLY A 295 15.96 -7.95 5.78
N VAL A 296 14.79 -7.33 5.93
CA VAL A 296 14.01 -6.77 4.82
C VAL A 296 14.72 -5.57 4.20
N GLU A 297 15.28 -4.68 5.03
CA GLU A 297 16.06 -3.52 4.57
C GLU A 297 17.32 -3.96 3.81
N ASP A 298 18.03 -4.98 4.29
CA ASP A 298 19.20 -5.52 3.60
C ASP A 298 18.80 -6.12 2.24
N PHE A 299 17.65 -6.79 2.16
CA PHE A 299 17.10 -7.27 0.89
C PHE A 299 16.71 -6.12 -0.05
N TYR A 300 16.11 -5.05 0.48
CA TYR A 300 15.80 -3.85 -0.30
C TYR A 300 17.06 -3.18 -0.86
N ASN A 301 18.13 -3.09 -0.06
CA ASN A 301 19.40 -2.52 -0.52
C ASN A 301 19.99 -3.34 -1.68
N ALA A 302 19.97 -4.67 -1.57
CA ALA A 302 20.37 -5.55 -2.67
C ALA A 302 19.49 -5.35 -3.92
N TYR A 303 18.18 -5.12 -3.76
CA TYR A 303 17.30 -4.77 -4.86
C TYR A 303 17.67 -3.42 -5.51
N GLY A 304 18.03 -2.41 -4.71
CA GLY A 304 18.53 -1.14 -5.21
C GLY A 304 19.78 -1.29 -6.08
N GLU A 305 20.71 -2.18 -5.69
CA GLU A 305 21.88 -2.53 -6.51
C GLU A 305 21.48 -3.23 -7.83
N VAL A 306 20.48 -4.12 -7.80
CA VAL A 306 19.95 -4.77 -9.02
C VAL A 306 19.36 -3.76 -9.99
N LEU A 307 18.62 -2.75 -9.50
CA LEU A 307 18.09 -1.67 -10.33
C LEU A 307 19.20 -0.81 -10.97
N GLY A 308 20.34 -0.69 -10.28
CA GLY A 308 21.51 0.06 -10.75
C GLY A 308 22.38 -0.68 -11.77
N MET A 309 22.10 -1.96 -12.10
CA MET A 309 22.90 -2.71 -13.07
C MET A 309 22.68 -2.18 -14.49
N GLN A 310 23.76 -1.77 -15.16
CA GLN A 310 23.73 -1.14 -16.51
C GLN A 310 24.39 -2.00 -17.60
N ASP A 311 24.60 -3.30 -17.35
CA ASP A 311 25.16 -4.19 -18.37
C ASP A 311 24.08 -4.74 -19.31
N ARG A 312 24.53 -5.21 -20.48
CA ARG A 312 23.68 -5.78 -21.53
C ARG A 312 22.73 -6.87 -21.02
N HIS A 313 23.20 -7.77 -20.15
CA HIS A 313 22.35 -8.86 -19.64
C HIS A 313 21.30 -8.32 -18.66
N ALA A 314 21.64 -7.36 -17.80
CA ALA A 314 20.69 -6.68 -16.93
C ALA A 314 19.59 -5.96 -17.73
N TYR A 315 19.94 -5.24 -18.80
CA TYR A 315 18.94 -4.63 -19.70
C TYR A 315 18.03 -5.66 -20.36
N LEU A 316 18.58 -6.77 -20.86
CA LEU A 316 17.77 -7.85 -21.42
C LEU A 316 16.81 -8.44 -20.39
N LEU A 317 17.26 -8.57 -19.15
CA LEU A 317 16.47 -9.09 -18.04
C LEU A 317 15.40 -8.10 -17.55
N SER A 318 15.60 -6.79 -17.67
CA SER A 318 14.62 -5.78 -17.22
C SER A 318 13.29 -5.83 -18.00
N TYR A 319 13.31 -6.29 -19.26
CA TYR A 319 12.10 -6.55 -20.05
C TYR A 319 11.26 -7.72 -19.52
N LYS A 320 11.80 -8.51 -18.57
CA LYS A 320 11.09 -9.62 -17.94
C LYS A 320 10.40 -9.14 -16.67
N ASP A 321 9.07 -9.07 -16.76
CA ASP A 321 8.26 -8.98 -15.56
C ASP A 321 8.18 -10.36 -14.87
N ASP A 322 9.15 -10.68 -14.01
CA ASP A 322 9.13 -11.89 -13.18
C ASP A 322 9.75 -11.63 -11.81
N ASP A 323 8.96 -11.79 -10.75
CA ASP A 323 9.39 -11.60 -9.37
C ASP A 323 10.56 -12.48 -8.96
N TYR A 324 10.59 -13.72 -9.44
CA TYR A 324 11.67 -14.64 -9.11
C TYR A 324 13.02 -14.18 -9.65
N LEU A 325 13.04 -13.50 -10.79
CA LEU A 325 14.26 -12.96 -11.37
C LEU A 325 14.91 -11.93 -10.42
N ARG A 326 14.11 -11.01 -9.88
CA ARG A 326 14.58 -10.01 -8.90
C ARG A 326 15.12 -10.72 -7.65
N VAL A 327 14.39 -11.70 -7.13
CA VAL A 327 14.81 -12.47 -5.94
C VAL A 327 16.11 -13.24 -6.16
N ILE A 328 16.31 -13.84 -7.35
CA ILE A 328 17.54 -14.57 -7.70
C ILE A 328 18.75 -13.62 -7.69
N LEU A 329 18.62 -12.45 -8.34
CA LEU A 329 19.72 -11.48 -8.39
C LEU A 329 20.02 -10.92 -7.00
N CYS A 330 19.00 -10.53 -6.22
CA CYS A 330 19.19 -10.12 -4.82
C CYS A 330 19.87 -11.21 -3.98
N ALA A 331 19.49 -12.49 -4.15
CA ALA A 331 20.11 -13.60 -3.43
C ALA A 331 21.60 -13.75 -3.77
N SER A 332 22.00 -13.54 -5.03
CA SER A 332 23.43 -13.58 -5.41
C SER A 332 24.25 -12.48 -4.71
N LEU A 333 23.70 -11.27 -4.60
CA LEU A 333 24.35 -10.15 -3.89
C LEU A 333 24.42 -10.41 -2.38
N LEU A 334 23.31 -10.80 -1.76
CA LEU A 334 23.23 -11.09 -0.32
C LEU A 334 24.18 -12.22 0.11
N HIS A 335 24.43 -13.19 -0.78
CA HIS A 335 25.36 -14.30 -0.54
C HIS A 335 26.79 -14.05 -1.04
N ARG A 336 27.10 -12.83 -1.48
CA ARG A 336 28.44 -12.34 -1.83
C ARG A 336 29.10 -13.13 -2.97
N TYR A 337 28.35 -13.42 -4.02
CA TYR A 337 28.93 -13.92 -5.26
C TYR A 337 29.83 -12.85 -5.88
N SER A 338 30.89 -13.28 -6.59
CA SER A 338 31.81 -12.36 -7.26
C SER A 338 31.14 -11.68 -8.47
N ASP A 339 31.66 -10.54 -8.92
CA ASP A 339 31.15 -9.87 -10.12
C ASP A 339 31.17 -10.79 -11.35
N GLN A 340 32.19 -11.65 -11.47
CA GLN A 340 32.29 -12.65 -12.53
C GLN A 340 31.18 -13.71 -12.44
N ASP A 341 30.87 -14.18 -11.23
CA ASP A 341 29.78 -15.13 -11.02
C ASP A 341 28.41 -14.48 -11.30
N ILE A 342 28.22 -13.23 -10.89
CA ILE A 342 26.98 -12.48 -11.14
C ILE A 342 26.79 -12.26 -12.64
N GLU A 343 27.86 -11.93 -13.38
CA GLU A 343 27.83 -11.82 -14.84
C GLU A 343 27.46 -13.15 -15.49
N ALA A 344 28.12 -14.25 -15.11
CA ALA A 344 27.81 -15.58 -15.60
C ALA A 344 26.36 -16.02 -15.26
N LEU A 345 25.87 -15.63 -14.08
CA LEU A 345 24.49 -15.88 -13.66
C LEU A 345 23.50 -15.10 -14.53
N LYS A 346 23.72 -13.80 -14.78
CA LYS A 346 22.86 -12.99 -15.65
C LYS A 346 22.81 -13.56 -17.07
N GLU A 347 23.97 -13.95 -17.64
CA GLU A 347 24.03 -14.60 -18.94
C GLU A 347 23.19 -15.90 -18.98
N LEU A 348 23.32 -16.74 -17.94
CA LEU A 348 22.53 -17.96 -17.79
C LEU A 348 21.03 -17.66 -17.69
N LEU A 349 20.64 -16.63 -16.93
CA LEU A 349 19.24 -16.23 -16.75
C LEU A 349 18.66 -15.67 -18.04
N VAL A 350 19.41 -14.89 -18.83
CA VAL A 350 18.98 -14.45 -20.17
C VAL A 350 18.68 -15.68 -21.03
N LYS A 351 19.61 -16.64 -21.12
CA LYS A 351 19.41 -17.89 -21.88
C LYS A 351 18.18 -18.66 -21.41
N PHE A 352 17.98 -18.75 -20.09
CA PHE A 352 16.85 -19.45 -19.49
C PHE A 352 15.51 -18.77 -19.80
N TYR A 353 15.36 -17.50 -19.41
CA TYR A 353 14.08 -16.79 -19.51
C TYR A 353 13.68 -16.48 -20.96
N TYR A 354 14.63 -16.24 -21.86
CA TYR A 354 14.30 -15.96 -23.26
C TYR A 354 13.93 -17.22 -24.04
N GLN A 355 14.61 -18.35 -23.81
CA GLN A 355 14.17 -19.62 -24.38
C GLN A 355 12.78 -20.01 -23.91
N ASP A 356 12.50 -19.88 -22.61
CA ASP A 356 11.19 -20.17 -22.03
C ASP A 356 10.07 -19.28 -22.62
N TRP A 357 10.37 -17.98 -22.80
CA TRP A 357 9.41 -17.03 -23.38
C TRP A 357 9.14 -17.29 -24.86
N VAL A 358 10.18 -17.59 -25.63
CA VAL A 358 10.01 -17.93 -27.05
C VAL A 358 9.32 -19.28 -27.21
N ALA A 359 9.55 -20.25 -26.32
CA ALA A 359 8.83 -21.52 -26.27
C ALA A 359 7.35 -21.39 -25.83
N GLY A 360 6.88 -20.17 -25.54
CA GLY A 360 5.48 -19.87 -25.24
C GLY A 360 5.01 -20.38 -23.88
N GLN A 361 5.93 -20.66 -22.94
CA GLN A 361 5.55 -21.10 -21.60
C GLN A 361 5.02 -19.95 -20.74
N THR A 362 4.12 -20.29 -19.82
CA THR A 362 3.64 -19.36 -18.78
C THR A 362 4.62 -19.32 -17.61
N LYS A 363 4.42 -18.42 -16.64
CA LYS A 363 5.31 -18.29 -15.47
C LYS A 363 5.31 -19.53 -14.55
N SER A 364 4.17 -20.21 -14.42
CA SER A 364 3.98 -21.29 -13.45
C SER A 364 4.91 -22.51 -13.63
N PRO A 365 5.14 -23.03 -14.85
CA PRO A 365 6.08 -24.13 -15.08
C PRO A 365 7.49 -23.90 -14.56
N ARG A 366 8.00 -22.66 -14.59
CA ARG A 366 9.37 -22.33 -14.19
C ARG A 366 9.53 -21.95 -12.71
N SER A 367 8.45 -21.67 -11.98
CA SER A 367 8.51 -21.17 -10.60
C SER A 367 9.31 -22.10 -9.67
N GLN A 368 9.14 -23.42 -9.80
CA GLN A 368 9.90 -24.38 -8.98
C GLN A 368 11.40 -24.37 -9.33
N THR A 369 11.75 -24.23 -10.60
CA THR A 369 13.14 -24.09 -11.05
C THR A 369 13.76 -22.84 -10.43
N CYS A 370 13.05 -21.71 -10.46
CA CYS A 370 13.51 -20.48 -9.82
C CYS A 370 13.72 -20.64 -8.31
N CYS A 371 12.79 -21.30 -7.61
CA CYS A 371 12.95 -21.64 -6.20
C CYS A 371 14.24 -22.45 -5.95
N ASN A 372 14.51 -23.47 -6.78
CA ASN A 372 15.71 -24.29 -6.66
C ASN A 372 16.99 -23.48 -6.90
N ILE A 373 16.98 -22.51 -7.82
CA ILE A 373 18.10 -21.59 -8.06
C ILE A 373 18.35 -20.73 -6.80
N ILE A 374 17.30 -20.17 -6.20
CA ILE A 374 17.42 -19.36 -4.98
C ILE A 374 18.00 -20.20 -3.84
N ILE A 375 17.55 -21.45 -3.67
CA ILE A 375 18.11 -22.38 -2.67
C ILE A 375 19.60 -22.62 -2.93
N ALA A 376 19.98 -22.91 -4.17
CA ALA A 376 21.38 -23.16 -4.54
C ALA A 376 22.27 -21.94 -4.28
N LEU A 377 21.79 -20.72 -4.55
CA LEU A 377 22.48 -19.48 -4.24
C LEU A 377 22.68 -19.31 -2.72
N LYS A 378 21.64 -19.59 -1.93
CA LYS A 378 21.69 -19.51 -0.47
C LYS A 378 22.70 -20.50 0.13
N GLU A 379 22.80 -21.68 -0.47
CA GLU A 379 23.80 -22.72 -0.15
C GLU A 379 25.19 -22.44 -0.74
N LYS A 380 25.40 -21.29 -1.38
CA LYS A 380 26.67 -20.87 -2.00
C LYS A 380 27.19 -21.86 -3.05
N LYS A 381 26.29 -22.51 -3.81
CA LYS A 381 26.66 -23.40 -4.91
C LYS A 381 27.22 -22.60 -6.09
N SER A 382 28.14 -23.18 -6.86
CA SER A 382 28.72 -22.50 -8.03
C SER A 382 27.68 -22.22 -9.12
N VAL A 383 27.93 -21.21 -9.95
CA VAL A 383 27.07 -20.90 -11.12
C VAL A 383 26.97 -22.12 -12.06
N ARG A 384 28.01 -22.95 -12.13
CA ARG A 384 27.98 -24.23 -12.87
C ARG A 384 26.94 -25.20 -12.32
N TYR A 385 26.79 -25.30 -11.00
CA TYR A 385 25.73 -26.10 -10.40
C TYR A 385 24.35 -25.53 -10.72
N ILE A 386 24.19 -24.21 -10.64
CA ILE A 386 22.95 -23.51 -11.00
C ILE A 386 22.58 -23.77 -12.46
N ALA A 387 23.56 -23.75 -13.37
CA ALA A 387 23.36 -24.10 -14.78
C ALA A 387 22.82 -25.53 -14.96
N SER A 388 23.20 -26.48 -14.09
CA SER A 388 22.65 -27.84 -14.14
C SER A 388 21.16 -27.89 -13.79
N ILE A 389 20.69 -27.05 -12.86
CA ILE A 389 19.27 -26.90 -12.49
C ILE A 389 18.48 -26.37 -13.70
N VAL A 390 19.00 -25.32 -14.35
CA VAL A 390 18.39 -24.73 -15.55
C VAL A 390 18.35 -25.76 -16.68
N LYS A 391 19.45 -26.46 -16.94
CA LYS A 391 19.53 -27.48 -18.00
C LYS A 391 18.47 -28.58 -17.80
N LYS A 392 18.36 -29.11 -16.58
CA LYS A 392 17.35 -30.11 -16.24
C LYS A 392 15.94 -29.63 -16.59
N TYR A 393 15.60 -28.38 -16.25
CA TYR A 393 14.29 -27.82 -16.61
C TYR A 393 14.07 -27.72 -18.13
N LEU A 394 15.08 -27.24 -18.87
CA LEU A 394 14.99 -27.09 -20.32
C LEU A 394 14.78 -28.45 -21.01
N ASP A 395 15.46 -29.49 -20.51
CA ASP A 395 15.35 -30.87 -21.00
C ASP A 395 13.99 -31.47 -20.61
N ASP A 396 13.61 -31.46 -19.33
CA ASP A 396 12.36 -32.05 -18.80
C ASP A 396 11.09 -31.47 -19.45
N LYS A 397 11.14 -30.20 -19.88
CA LYS A 397 10.01 -29.49 -20.50
C LYS A 397 10.12 -29.34 -22.02
N ASN A 398 11.14 -29.92 -22.65
CA ASN A 398 11.43 -29.77 -24.08
C ASN A 398 11.47 -28.31 -24.55
N ILE A 399 11.96 -27.40 -23.69
CA ILE A 399 11.96 -25.95 -23.97
C ILE A 399 12.86 -25.65 -25.16
N THR A 400 14.06 -26.21 -25.19
CA THR A 400 15.04 -25.99 -26.26
C THR A 400 14.51 -26.44 -27.62
N GLN A 401 13.75 -27.53 -27.66
CA GLN A 401 13.15 -28.03 -28.89
C GLN A 401 12.02 -27.11 -29.38
N ARG A 402 11.09 -26.74 -28.49
CA ARG A 402 10.00 -25.80 -28.80
C ARG A 402 10.53 -24.42 -29.20
N PHE A 403 11.62 -23.97 -28.57
CA PHE A 403 12.33 -22.76 -28.93
C PHE A 403 12.76 -22.78 -30.40
N LYS A 404 13.44 -23.85 -30.83
CA LYS A 404 13.89 -24.04 -32.22
C LYS A 404 12.72 -24.13 -33.20
N GLU A 405 11.69 -24.89 -32.85
CA GLU A 405 10.48 -25.04 -33.67
C GLU A 405 9.78 -23.70 -33.90
N ASN A 406 9.62 -22.89 -32.83
CA ASN A 406 9.03 -21.56 -32.96
C ASN A 406 9.89 -20.65 -33.84
N LEU A 407 11.22 -20.65 -33.68
CA LEU A 407 12.10 -19.84 -34.54
C LEU A 407 12.06 -20.22 -36.03
N GLN A 408 11.65 -21.45 -36.37
CA GLN A 408 11.52 -21.93 -37.74
C GLN A 408 10.13 -21.67 -38.36
N ASP A 409 9.17 -21.17 -37.57
CA ASP A 409 7.80 -20.94 -38.03
C ASP A 409 7.70 -19.75 -38.98
N SER A 410 7.54 -20.04 -40.27
CA SER A 410 7.39 -19.04 -41.34
C SER A 410 6.02 -18.33 -41.33
N ASN A 411 5.03 -18.81 -40.56
CA ASN A 411 3.67 -18.26 -40.48
C ASN A 411 3.43 -17.36 -39.26
N LEU A 412 4.50 -16.75 -38.77
CA LEU A 412 4.52 -15.92 -37.58
C LEU A 412 3.58 -14.70 -37.66
N TYR A 413 3.63 -13.98 -38.78
CA TYR A 413 2.79 -12.80 -39.02
C TYR A 413 1.29 -13.15 -39.09
N THR A 414 0.95 -14.26 -39.72
CA THR A 414 -0.44 -14.72 -39.89
C THR A 414 -1.07 -15.18 -38.56
N LYS A 415 -0.31 -15.82 -37.66
CA LYS A 415 -0.82 -16.30 -36.36
C LYS A 415 -1.16 -15.20 -35.35
N PHE A 416 -0.45 -14.07 -35.38
CA PHE A 416 -0.59 -13.02 -34.37
C PHE A 416 -1.37 -11.77 -34.85
N TYR A 417 -1.46 -11.54 -36.16
CA TYR A 417 -2.17 -10.38 -36.73
C TYR A 417 -3.51 -10.70 -37.41
N PHE A 418 -3.79 -11.96 -37.82
CA PHE A 418 -4.91 -12.27 -38.73
C PHE A 418 -5.96 -13.26 -38.22
N ILE A 419 -6.29 -13.26 -36.92
CA ILE A 419 -7.42 -14.08 -36.42
C ILE A 419 -8.68 -13.22 -36.27
N ASN A 420 -9.56 -13.30 -37.28
CA ASN A 420 -10.99 -12.96 -37.24
C ASN A 420 -11.38 -11.60 -36.63
N GLY A 421 -10.69 -10.51 -36.99
CA GLY A 421 -11.05 -9.15 -36.55
C GLY A 421 -10.93 -8.93 -35.03
N LYS A 422 -10.25 -9.83 -34.30
CA LYS A 422 -9.93 -9.66 -32.87
C LYS A 422 -8.49 -9.19 -32.71
N THR A 423 -8.29 -8.35 -31.70
CA THR A 423 -7.02 -7.70 -31.33
C THR A 423 -5.86 -8.72 -31.25
N PRO A 424 -4.62 -8.32 -31.62
CA PRO A 424 -3.46 -9.22 -31.62
C PRO A 424 -3.27 -9.92 -30.27
N LYS A 425 -2.95 -11.22 -30.27
CA LYS A 425 -2.57 -11.93 -29.05
C LYS A 425 -1.35 -11.21 -28.43
N LYS A 426 -1.52 -10.63 -27.24
CA LYS A 426 -0.49 -9.91 -26.43
C LYS A 426 0.84 -10.67 -26.23
N ASN A 427 0.88 -11.98 -26.48
CA ASN A 427 2.02 -12.87 -26.25
C ASN A 427 2.65 -13.38 -27.55
N SER A 428 3.10 -12.47 -28.40
CA SER A 428 3.93 -12.85 -29.54
C SER A 428 5.35 -13.14 -29.08
N TRP A 429 5.82 -14.38 -29.30
CA TRP A 429 7.23 -14.76 -29.05
C TRP A 429 8.21 -14.00 -29.96
N VAL A 430 7.73 -13.20 -30.90
CA VAL A 430 8.54 -12.29 -31.72
C VAL A 430 9.19 -11.21 -30.90
N LYS A 431 8.48 -10.69 -29.89
CA LYS A 431 8.98 -9.62 -29.02
C LYS A 431 10.33 -9.98 -28.35
N PRO A 432 10.48 -11.15 -27.68
CA PRO A 432 11.78 -11.55 -27.14
C PRO A 432 12.88 -11.64 -28.20
N VAL A 433 12.58 -12.13 -29.40
CA VAL A 433 13.58 -12.27 -30.47
C VAL A 433 14.06 -10.91 -30.96
N LEU A 434 13.14 -9.96 -31.19
CA LEU A 434 13.50 -8.59 -31.59
C LEU A 434 14.33 -7.87 -30.53
N ILE A 435 14.02 -8.08 -29.25
CA ILE A 435 14.83 -7.53 -28.15
C ILE A 435 16.25 -8.12 -28.19
N LEU A 436 16.39 -9.45 -28.33
CA LEU A 436 17.70 -10.08 -28.45
C LEU A 436 18.48 -9.56 -29.67
N VAL A 437 17.84 -9.45 -30.83
CA VAL A 437 18.46 -8.91 -32.06
C VAL A 437 18.94 -7.48 -31.82
N ASN A 438 18.10 -6.61 -31.24
CA ASN A 438 18.47 -5.21 -30.98
C ASN A 438 19.71 -5.09 -30.09
N TYR A 439 19.81 -5.90 -29.03
CA TYR A 439 20.89 -5.78 -28.05
C TYR A 439 22.16 -6.57 -28.42
N PHE A 440 22.06 -7.66 -29.18
CA PHE A 440 23.22 -8.44 -29.61
C PHE A 440 23.77 -8.05 -30.99
N MET A 441 22.98 -7.38 -31.82
CA MET A 441 23.45 -6.81 -33.10
C MET A 441 23.86 -5.34 -33.00
N SER A 442 23.62 -4.69 -31.85
CA SER A 442 24.12 -3.34 -31.57
C SER A 442 25.57 -3.39 -31.08
N ASP A 443 26.42 -2.54 -31.65
CA ASP A 443 27.83 -2.38 -31.26
C ASP A 443 27.99 -1.72 -29.88
N ASN A 444 26.92 -1.18 -29.29
CA ASN A 444 26.98 -0.58 -27.96
C ASN A 444 26.93 -1.67 -26.87
N ALA A 445 27.94 -1.69 -25.99
CA ALA A 445 28.00 -2.59 -24.84
C ALA A 445 27.05 -2.18 -23.70
N ASN A 446 26.68 -0.88 -23.63
CA ASN A 446 25.72 -0.29 -22.68
C ASN A 446 24.58 0.44 -23.45
N PRO A 447 23.69 -0.31 -24.12
CA PRO A 447 22.62 0.22 -24.96
C PRO A 447 21.36 0.68 -24.22
#